data_AF-Q0GB24-F1
#
_entry.id   AF-Q0GB24-F1
#
_cell.length_a   1.000
_cell.length_b   1.000
_cell.length_c   1.000
_cell.angle_alpha   90.00
_cell.angle_beta   90.00
_cell.angle_gamma   90.00
#
_symmetry.space_group_name_H-M   'P 1'
#
loop_
_entity.id
_entity.type
_entity.pdbx_description
1 polymer ?
#
loop_
_entity_poly.entity_id
_entity_poly.type
_entity_poly.pdbx_seq_one_letter_code
_entity_poly.pdbx_strand_id
1 'polypeptide(L)'
;MRTTALLILLVVLVSTGEALRCKTLNENSDFCPPGNDVACMLYKSTGMEFMGCATQRFCDALGAALTEEGSDDLFLCCTGELCN
;
A
#
# COMPACT_ATOMS: atom_id res chain seq x y z
N MET A 1 -40.74 -6.08 -2.11
CA MET A 1 -40.11 -4.74 -2.04
C MET A 1 -39.24 -4.54 -0.80
N ARG A 2 -38.69 -5.59 -0.16
CA ARG A 2 -37.79 -5.45 1.01
C ARG A 2 -36.31 -5.72 0.71
N THR A 3 -36.02 -6.45 -0.38
CA THR A 3 -34.66 -6.90 -0.72
C THR A 3 -33.83 -5.86 -1.47
N THR A 4 -34.48 -4.94 -2.19
CA THR A 4 -33.81 -3.93 -3.02
C THR A 4 -33.05 -2.89 -2.18
N ALA A 5 -33.54 -2.55 -0.99
CA ALA A 5 -32.91 -1.57 -0.10
C ALA A 5 -31.59 -2.09 0.52
N LEU A 6 -31.53 -3.40 0.81
CA LEU A 6 -30.35 -4.06 1.38
C LEU A 6 -29.18 -4.12 0.37
N LEU A 7 -29.49 -4.37 -0.90
CA LEU A 7 -28.49 -4.38 -1.97
C LEU A 7 -27.86 -3.00 -2.17
N ILE A 8 -28.65 -1.93 -2.10
CA ILE A 8 -28.15 -0.56 -2.27
C ILE A 8 -27.19 -0.18 -1.12
N LEU A 9 -27.50 -0.55 0.12
CA LEU A 9 -26.62 -0.32 1.28
C LEU A 9 -25.28 -1.06 1.17
N LEU A 10 -25.30 -2.32 0.71
CA LEU A 10 -24.09 -3.11 0.49
C LEU A 10 -23.19 -2.51 -0.61
N VAL A 11 -23.78 -2.00 -1.70
CA VAL A 11 -23.04 -1.36 -2.78
C VAL A 11 -22.36 -0.07 -2.30
N VAL A 12 -23.02 0.72 -1.45
CA VAL A 12 -22.43 1.94 -0.89
C VAL A 12 -21.24 1.63 0.04
N LEU A 13 -21.35 0.59 0.88
CA LEU A 13 -20.28 0.17 1.79
C LEU A 13 -19.04 -0.38 1.05
N VAL A 14 -19.24 -1.06 -0.08
CA VAL A 14 -18.14 -1.58 -0.91
C VAL A 14 -17.51 -0.49 -1.79
N SER A 15 -18.26 0.57 -2.14
CA SER A 15 -17.74 1.69 -2.94
C SER A 15 -17.07 2.79 -2.14
N THR A 16 -17.25 2.85 -0.82
CA THR A 16 -16.37 3.64 0.07
C THR A 16 -15.22 2.75 0.54
N GLY A 17 -14.43 2.22 -0.39
CA GLY A 17 -13.14 1.64 -0.03
C GLY A 17 -12.34 2.72 0.69
N GLU A 18 -12.03 2.51 1.97
CA GLU A 18 -11.18 3.43 2.71
C GLU A 18 -9.86 3.53 1.95
N ALA A 19 -9.44 4.76 1.63
CA ALA A 19 -8.18 4.97 0.94
C ALA A 19 -7.04 4.43 1.82
N LEU A 20 -6.23 3.53 1.25
CA LEU A 20 -5.11 2.91 1.95
C LEU A 20 -4.22 3.99 2.57
N ARG A 21 -3.86 3.84 3.85
CA ARG A 21 -2.93 4.74 4.54
C ARG A 21 -1.62 4.01 4.81
N CYS A 22 -0.51 4.63 4.44
CA CYS A 22 0.83 4.05 4.63
C CYS A 22 1.70 4.95 5.52
N LYS A 23 2.70 4.36 6.18
CA LYS A 23 3.73 5.13 6.88
C LYS A 23 4.57 5.93 5.88
N THR A 24 4.88 7.15 6.25
CA THR A 24 5.82 8.04 5.56
C THR A 24 6.98 8.36 6.50
N LEU A 25 8.03 9.01 5.99
CA LEU A 25 9.20 9.37 6.79
C LEU A 25 8.83 10.17 8.05
N ASN A 26 9.65 10.04 9.09
CA ASN A 26 9.48 10.69 10.41
C ASN A 26 8.23 10.24 11.17
N GLU A 27 7.92 8.94 11.13
CA GLU A 27 6.81 8.31 11.87
C GLU A 27 5.42 8.89 11.52
N ASN A 28 5.31 9.58 10.39
CA ASN A 28 4.07 10.13 9.89
C ASN A 28 3.33 9.09 9.02
N SER A 29 2.13 9.42 8.58
CA SER A 29 1.38 8.59 7.63
C SER A 29 0.43 9.40 6.78
N ASP A 30 0.26 8.97 5.53
CA ASP A 30 -0.51 9.69 4.51
C ASP A 30 -1.44 8.73 3.77
N PHE A 31 -2.52 9.28 3.22
CA PHE A 31 -3.45 8.56 2.37
C PHE A 31 -2.83 8.35 0.99
N CYS A 32 -2.94 7.15 0.48
CA CYS A 32 -2.44 6.84 -0.83
C CYS A 32 -3.30 7.47 -1.92
N PRO A 33 -2.68 8.20 -2.86
CA PRO A 33 -3.42 8.79 -3.96
C PRO A 33 -3.94 7.67 -4.88
N PRO A 34 -5.04 7.91 -5.62
CA PRO A 34 -5.58 6.94 -6.55
C PRO A 34 -4.52 6.53 -7.58
N GLY A 35 -4.39 5.22 -7.80
CA GLY A 35 -3.36 4.64 -8.67
C GLY A 35 -2.12 4.16 -7.92
N ASN A 36 -1.90 4.60 -6.66
CA ASN A 36 -0.87 4.09 -5.75
C ASN A 36 -1.48 3.51 -4.44
N ASP A 37 -2.79 3.30 -4.42
CA ASP A 37 -3.61 2.91 -3.28
C ASP A 37 -3.67 1.40 -3.02
N VAL A 38 -2.70 0.65 -3.56
CA VAL A 38 -2.73 -0.82 -3.55
C VAL A 38 -1.69 -1.44 -2.62
N ALA A 39 -0.58 -0.75 -2.33
CA ALA A 39 0.47 -1.27 -1.47
C ALA A 39 1.20 -0.17 -0.71
N CYS A 40 1.69 -0.51 0.47
CA CYS A 40 2.68 0.27 1.19
C CYS A 40 4.06 -0.34 0.99
N MET A 41 5.08 0.50 0.86
CA MET A 41 6.47 0.08 0.71
C MET A 41 7.38 0.71 1.76
N LEU A 42 8.41 -0.02 2.15
CA LEU A 42 9.56 0.46 2.91
C LEU A 42 10.82 -0.05 2.21
N TYR A 43 11.77 0.84 1.98
CA TYR A 43 13.12 0.53 1.57
C TYR A 43 14.10 1.22 2.52
N LYS A 44 15.05 0.47 3.07
CA LYS A 44 16.01 0.96 4.06
C LYS A 44 17.40 0.44 3.79
N SER A 45 18.31 1.34 3.44
CA SER A 45 19.74 1.06 3.22
C SER A 45 20.61 2.00 4.05
N THR A 46 21.93 1.76 4.06
CA THR A 46 22.88 2.59 4.79
C THR A 46 22.94 3.99 4.17
N GLY A 47 22.19 4.93 4.76
CA GLY A 47 22.12 6.33 4.32
C GLY A 47 20.89 6.71 3.49
N MET A 48 19.96 5.77 3.27
CA MET A 48 18.71 6.07 2.57
C MET A 48 17.56 5.28 3.20
N GLU A 49 16.47 5.97 3.51
CA GLU A 49 15.21 5.37 3.90
C GLU A 49 14.12 6.00 3.04
N PHE A 50 13.29 5.16 2.44
CA PHE A 50 12.13 5.58 1.66
C PHE A 50 10.94 4.71 2.06
N MET A 51 9.83 5.34 2.44
CA MET A 51 8.61 4.62 2.78
C MET A 51 7.38 5.43 2.36
N GLY A 52 6.35 4.74 1.89
CA GLY A 52 5.11 5.36 1.44
C GLY A 52 4.26 4.44 0.58
N CYS A 53 3.35 5.04 -0.18
CA CYS A 53 2.45 4.35 -1.09
C CYS A 53 3.17 3.91 -2.36
N ALA A 54 2.80 2.74 -2.88
CA ALA A 54 3.35 2.19 -4.10
C ALA A 54 2.28 1.44 -4.90
N THR A 55 2.52 1.33 -6.20
CA THR A 55 1.79 0.37 -7.02
C THR A 55 2.32 -1.03 -6.77
N GLN A 56 1.46 -2.05 -6.90
CA GLN A 56 1.89 -3.45 -6.82
C GLN A 56 3.00 -3.74 -7.85
N ARG A 57 2.84 -3.22 -9.08
CA ARG A 57 3.85 -3.38 -10.15
C ARG A 57 5.21 -2.81 -9.75
N PHE A 58 5.23 -1.66 -9.07
CA PHE A 58 6.47 -1.07 -8.58
C PHE A 58 7.10 -1.94 -7.50
N CYS A 59 6.29 -2.42 -6.55
CA CYS A 59 6.74 -3.34 -5.51
C CYS A 59 7.36 -4.61 -6.09
N ASP A 60 6.68 -5.26 -7.05
CA ASP A 60 7.14 -6.50 -7.68
C ASP A 60 8.46 -6.29 -8.44
N ALA A 61 8.57 -5.18 -9.19
CA ALA A 61 9.76 -4.88 -9.96
C ALA A 61 10.98 -4.56 -9.08
N LEU A 62 10.81 -3.75 -8.03
CA LEU A 62 11.87 -3.42 -7.10
C LEU A 62 12.28 -4.63 -6.26
N GLY A 63 11.31 -5.40 -5.76
CA GLY A 63 11.56 -6.62 -5.00
C GLY A 63 12.32 -7.66 -5.82
N ALA A 64 11.98 -7.85 -7.09
CA ALA A 64 12.72 -8.74 -7.98
C ALA A 64 14.17 -8.28 -8.18
N ALA A 65 14.39 -6.99 -8.45
CA ALA A 65 15.72 -6.43 -8.62
C ALA A 65 16.60 -6.61 -7.36
N LEU A 66 16.05 -6.29 -6.18
CA LEU A 66 16.77 -6.44 -4.92
C LEU A 66 17.03 -7.90 -4.57
N THR A 67 16.12 -8.81 -4.92
CA THR A 67 16.34 -10.25 -4.76
C THR A 67 17.51 -10.74 -5.64
N GLU A 68 17.59 -10.28 -6.89
CA GLU A 68 18.73 -10.60 -7.78
C GLU A 68 20.05 -10.05 -7.24
N GLU A 69 20.03 -8.88 -6.59
CA GLU A 69 21.19 -8.28 -5.91
C GLU A 69 21.48 -8.88 -4.52
N GLY A 70 20.64 -9.81 -4.03
CA GLY A 70 20.77 -10.41 -2.70
C GLY A 70 20.59 -9.41 -1.55
N SER A 71 19.76 -8.38 -1.77
CA SER A 71 19.46 -7.28 -0.86
C SER A 71 17.96 -7.17 -0.56
N ASP A 72 17.22 -8.27 -0.67
CA ASP A 72 15.77 -8.32 -0.44
C ASP A 72 15.38 -8.00 1.00
N ASP A 73 16.31 -8.14 1.96
CA ASP A 73 16.12 -7.78 3.37
C ASP A 73 15.98 -6.27 3.61
N LEU A 74 16.41 -5.45 2.65
CA LEU A 74 16.32 -3.99 2.71
C LEU A 74 14.93 -3.47 2.30
N PHE A 75 14.02 -4.33 1.87
CA PHE A 75 12.76 -3.95 1.24
C PHE A 75 11.55 -4.73 1.77
N LEU A 76 10.46 -4.03 1.98
CA LEU A 76 9.17 -4.58 2.37
C LEU A 76 8.07 -3.94 1.51
N CYS A 77 7.20 -4.78 0.94
CA CYS A 77 5.90 -4.34 0.45
C CYS A 77 4.78 -5.17 1.08
N CYS A 78 3.70 -4.49 1.43
CA CYS A 78 2.56 -5.10 2.10
C CYS A 78 1.25 -4.41 1.72
N THR A 79 0.15 -5.13 1.87
CA THR A 79 -1.20 -4.60 1.66
C THR A 79 -1.89 -4.50 3.01
N GLY A 80 -2.39 -3.31 3.35
CA GLY A 80 -3.01 -3.04 4.64
C GLY A 80 -2.53 -1.73 5.28
N GLU A 81 -3.35 -1.20 6.17
CA GLU A 81 -3.09 0.07 6.84
C GLU A 81 -1.76 0.07 7.62
N LEU A 82 -0.92 1.07 7.35
CA LEU A 82 0.33 1.37 8.08
C LEU A 82 1.29 0.16 8.22
N CYS A 83 1.21 -0.78 7.29
CA CYS A 83 1.92 -2.06 7.38
C CYS A 83 3.43 -1.95 7.09
N ASN A 84 3.84 -0.92 6.36
CA ASN A 84 5.23 -0.62 6.01
C ASN A 84 5.97 0.12 7.12
#